data_AF-A0A2V7H6T7-F1
#
_entry.id   AF-A0A2V7H6T7-F1
#
_cell.length_a   1.000
_cell.length_b   1.000
_cell.length_c   1.000
_cell.angle_alpha   90.00
_cell.angle_beta   90.00
_cell.angle_gamma   90.00
#
_symmetry.space_group_name_H-M   'P 1'
#
loop_
_entity.id
_entity.type
_entity.pdbx_description
1 polymer ?
#
loop_
_entity_poly.entity_id
_entity_poly.type
_entity_poly.pdbx_seq_one_letter_code
_entity_poly.pdbx_strand_id
1 'polypeptide(L)'
;MDGVGRVHHLRHDRRPRHPRGADHRRRVLHDPSRQGLVGGRLVLHRDRRRPDRHRALHAPGPARPAPALRAALGTRGGVILEVADVSKRFGALAALTRVSFAVEAGQVFSVIGPNGAGKSTLFNVVSGLHAPSAGTVRFCGEDITGLPPERVSRRGLAKTFQITNIFPEISVLDNVRVAAQSRAPESGRAASLWRRPDVDGAALALTQTFGGSDGIQGLPDATLVPGVLIDTPLRKYYLVLVYLAAAYATCRVVVASHFGRVLVAIRENEDRARFLGYNVQRYKMGACMISALLTGVGGAIYPMRSAFATPDLMLWTESGEFIISVMIGGLGTLVGPIIGGAFFTILRDKVSSVVDWYFIVIGGVLIVIVLFMPRGLLGLRQLFGRRSGRAAA
;
A
#
# COMPACT_ATOMS: atom_id res chain seq x y z
N MET A 1 37.95 -22.29 -26.87
CA MET A 1 38.93 -21.23 -26.55
C MET A 1 38.17 -20.12 -25.88
N ASP A 2 37.70 -20.34 -24.65
CA ASP A 2 38.46 -20.24 -23.37
C ASP A 2 38.77 -18.76 -23.08
N GLY A 3 38.51 -18.17 -21.94
CA GLY A 3 38.05 -18.66 -20.65
C GLY A 3 38.11 -17.51 -19.65
N VAL A 4 37.21 -17.56 -18.67
CA VAL A 4 37.36 -17.17 -17.26
C VAL A 4 38.74 -16.64 -16.81
N GLY A 5 38.76 -15.58 -15.97
CA GLY A 5 39.74 -15.55 -14.86
C GLY A 5 40.28 -14.21 -14.36
N ARG A 6 39.64 -13.69 -13.30
CA ARG A 6 40.19 -13.07 -12.06
C ARG A 6 41.53 -12.30 -12.04
N VAL A 7 41.43 -11.04 -11.57
CA VAL A 7 42.02 -10.41 -10.35
C VAL A 7 43.44 -10.83 -9.91
N HIS A 8 44.37 -9.86 -9.74
CA HIS A 8 45.02 -9.52 -8.45
C HIS A 8 46.07 -8.38 -8.49
N HIS A 9 46.06 -7.61 -7.39
CA HIS A 9 47.17 -6.93 -6.67
C HIS A 9 47.94 -5.72 -7.26
N LEU A 10 48.04 -4.66 -6.44
CA LEU A 10 49.25 -4.18 -5.71
C LEU A 10 48.88 -2.91 -4.92
N ARG A 11 48.86 -2.93 -3.57
CA ARG A 11 49.93 -2.50 -2.63
C ARG A 11 50.38 -1.03 -2.75
N HIS A 12 50.15 -0.23 -1.69
CA HIS A 12 51.15 0.58 -0.97
C HIS A 12 50.45 1.32 0.19
N ASP A 13 50.72 0.97 1.45
CA ASP A 13 51.71 1.61 2.35
C ASP A 13 51.69 3.15 2.37
N ARG A 14 51.29 3.73 3.52
CA ARG A 14 52.15 4.61 4.32
C ARG A 14 51.54 5.00 5.68
N ARG A 15 52.42 4.98 6.67
CA ARG A 15 52.26 5.21 8.12
C ARG A 15 51.81 6.64 8.49
N PRO A 16 51.24 6.83 9.70
CA PRO A 16 50.83 8.14 10.23
C PRO A 16 51.97 8.88 10.94
N ARG A 17 51.90 10.22 10.96
CA ARG A 17 52.67 11.12 11.84
C ARG A 17 51.72 11.97 12.69
N HIS A 18 51.80 11.78 14.00
CA HIS A 18 51.37 12.70 15.05
C HIS A 18 52.35 13.90 15.13
N PRO A 19 52.03 15.07 15.74
CA PRO A 19 51.85 15.16 17.21
C PRO A 19 50.96 16.30 17.80
N ARG A 20 50.54 16.10 19.07
CA ARG A 20 50.42 17.04 20.23
C ARG A 20 49.59 18.34 20.08
N GLY A 21 48.80 18.85 21.03
CA GLY A 21 48.38 18.54 22.41
C GLY A 21 47.05 19.31 22.64
N ALA A 22 46.37 19.37 23.79
CA ALA A 22 46.78 19.23 25.17
C ALA A 22 45.60 18.72 26.03
N ASP A 23 46.01 18.19 27.17
CA ASP A 23 45.30 17.45 28.19
C ASP A 23 44.79 18.38 29.31
N HIS A 24 43.57 18.19 29.79
CA HIS A 24 43.19 18.51 31.17
C HIS A 24 42.24 17.44 31.72
N ARG A 25 42.84 16.46 32.44
CA ARG A 25 42.60 16.14 33.87
C ARG A 25 41.10 16.12 34.30
N ARG A 26 40.52 15.03 34.80
CA ARG A 26 40.97 14.28 35.99
C ARG A 26 40.20 12.95 36.18
N ARG A 27 40.98 11.89 36.42
CA ARG A 27 40.89 10.81 37.45
C ARG A 27 39.59 9.99 37.58
N VAL A 28 39.60 8.71 37.21
CA VAL A 28 40.19 7.52 37.89
C VAL A 28 39.29 6.99 39.01
N LEU A 29 38.73 5.79 38.83
CA LEU A 29 39.18 4.57 39.52
C LEU A 29 38.52 3.30 38.94
N HIS A 30 39.36 2.36 38.52
CA HIS A 30 39.06 0.93 38.38
C HIS A 30 39.03 0.30 39.78
N ASP A 31 38.15 -0.67 40.03
CA ASP A 31 38.58 -2.03 40.41
C ASP A 31 37.44 -3.06 40.24
N PRO A 32 37.69 -4.27 39.70
CA PRO A 32 36.73 -5.34 39.54
C PRO A 32 36.93 -6.47 40.56
N SER A 33 35.89 -6.90 41.28
CA SER A 33 35.78 -8.28 41.80
C SER A 33 34.50 -8.51 42.61
N ARG A 34 33.79 -9.60 42.27
CA ARG A 34 32.92 -10.52 43.06
C ARG A 34 31.88 -11.12 42.11
N GLN A 35 32.09 -12.34 41.59
CA GLN A 35 31.72 -13.63 42.18
C GLN A 35 30.22 -13.77 42.50
N GLY A 36 29.60 -14.81 41.94
CA GLY A 36 28.43 -15.48 42.55
C GLY A 36 27.17 -15.55 41.68
N LEU A 37 26.85 -16.77 41.24
CA LEU A 37 25.56 -17.16 40.64
C LEU A 37 24.39 -17.05 41.63
N VAL A 38 23.18 -16.83 41.08
CA VAL A 38 21.92 -17.61 41.23
C VAL A 38 20.71 -16.68 41.09
N GLY A 39 19.73 -17.12 40.30
CA GLY A 39 18.63 -16.31 39.77
C GLY A 39 17.57 -15.82 40.77
N GLY A 40 16.76 -14.87 40.27
CA GLY A 40 15.55 -14.38 40.93
C GLY A 40 15.30 -12.90 40.64
N ARG A 41 14.24 -12.60 39.88
CA ARG A 41 13.56 -11.29 39.75
C ARG A 41 14.44 -10.05 39.57
N LEU A 42 14.62 -9.63 38.30
CA LEU A 42 14.90 -8.23 38.00
C LEU A 42 13.58 -7.44 38.06
N VAL A 43 13.31 -6.82 39.20
CA VAL A 43 12.26 -5.79 39.34
C VAL A 43 12.81 -4.52 38.70
N LEU A 44 12.49 -4.29 37.43
CA LEU A 44 12.70 -2.99 36.80
C LEU A 44 11.62 -2.02 37.31
N HIS A 45 12.05 -1.09 38.15
CA HIS A 45 11.25 0.03 38.62
C HIS A 45 10.83 0.86 37.40
N ARG A 46 9.57 0.68 36.97
CA ARG A 46 8.96 1.45 35.89
C ARG A 46 8.60 2.82 36.43
N ASP A 47 9.47 3.80 36.25
CA ASP A 47 9.11 5.20 36.46
C ASP A 47 8.00 5.55 35.46
N ARG A 48 6.76 5.65 35.98
CA ARG A 48 5.59 6.11 35.24
C ARG A 48 5.67 7.63 35.10
N ARG A 49 6.62 8.11 34.31
CA ARG A 49 6.50 9.44 33.71
C ARG A 49 5.71 9.29 32.42
N ARG A 50 4.45 9.72 32.49
CA ARG A 50 3.60 10.02 31.34
C ARG A 50 4.46 10.73 30.28
N PRO A 51 4.49 10.29 29.01
CA PRO A 51 5.10 11.10 27.99
C PRO A 51 4.23 12.34 27.85
N ASP A 52 4.76 13.47 28.33
CA ASP A 52 4.21 14.78 28.05
C ASP A 52 4.02 14.91 26.54
N ARG A 53 2.74 14.92 26.12
CA ARG A 53 2.29 15.11 24.74
C ARG A 53 2.58 16.51 24.17
N HIS A 54 3.51 17.27 24.78
CA HIS A 54 3.78 18.67 24.44
C HIS A 54 5.23 19.00 24.07
N ARG A 55 6.08 17.99 23.81
CA ARG A 55 7.33 18.21 23.06
C ARG A 55 7.34 17.38 21.79
N ALA A 56 6.47 17.75 20.86
CA ALA A 56 6.84 17.63 19.45
C ALA A 56 8.13 18.44 19.29
N LEU A 57 9.26 17.75 19.17
CA LEU A 57 10.50 18.35 18.67
C LEU A 57 10.09 19.14 17.43
N HIS A 58 10.33 20.45 17.47
CA HIS A 58 10.16 21.33 16.33
C HIS A 58 11.11 20.85 15.23
N ALA A 59 10.68 19.85 14.46
CA ALA A 59 11.19 19.63 13.14
C ALA A 59 10.97 20.95 12.38
N PRO A 60 11.98 21.47 11.65
CA PRO A 60 11.74 22.57 10.74
C PRO A 60 10.57 22.15 9.86
N GLY A 61 9.45 22.89 9.94
CA GLY A 61 8.26 22.57 9.17
C GLY A 61 8.62 22.42 7.68
N PRO A 62 7.82 21.65 6.91
CA PRO A 62 8.04 21.51 5.47
C PRO A 62 8.27 22.89 4.85
N ALA A 63 9.20 22.98 3.91
CA ALA A 63 9.63 24.22 3.25
C ALA A 63 8.46 25.20 3.13
N ARG A 64 8.58 26.35 3.81
CA ARG A 64 7.49 27.33 3.90
C ARG A 64 6.96 27.61 2.50
N PRO A 65 5.64 27.52 2.26
CA PRO A 65 5.09 27.81 0.93
C PRO A 65 5.52 29.20 0.47
N ALA A 66 5.67 29.37 -0.85
CA ALA A 66 6.11 30.64 -1.44
C ALA A 66 5.28 31.82 -0.88
N PRO A 67 5.87 33.01 -0.67
CA PRO A 67 5.17 34.15 -0.07
C PRO A 67 3.81 34.47 -0.74
N ALA A 68 3.74 34.37 -2.07
CA ALA A 68 2.52 34.57 -2.84
C ALA A 68 1.43 33.53 -2.51
N LEU A 69 1.80 32.25 -2.38
CA LEU A 69 0.88 31.19 -1.98
C LEU A 69 0.39 31.37 -0.54
N ARG A 70 1.24 31.86 0.36
CA ARG A 70 0.84 32.16 1.75
C ARG A 70 -0.14 33.33 1.82
N ALA A 71 0.09 34.38 1.04
CA ALA A 71 -0.82 35.51 0.95
C ALA A 71 -2.18 35.07 0.39
N ALA A 72 -2.18 34.32 -0.73
CA ALA A 72 -3.39 33.82 -1.36
C ALA A 72 -4.20 32.86 -0.45
N LEU A 73 -3.53 32.01 0.34
CA LEU A 73 -4.18 31.13 1.32
C LEU A 73 -4.64 31.87 2.59
N GLY A 74 -4.07 33.04 2.89
CA GLY A 74 -4.44 33.86 4.04
C GLY A 74 -5.70 34.69 3.81
N THR A 75 -5.96 35.09 2.56
CA THR A 75 -7.22 35.72 2.15
C THR A 75 -8.27 34.66 1.85
N ARG A 76 -9.13 34.36 2.84
CA ARG A 76 -10.32 33.53 2.61
C ARG A 76 -11.14 34.10 1.44
N GLY A 77 -11.43 33.27 0.44
CA GLY A 77 -12.23 33.66 -0.75
C GLY A 77 -11.45 34.31 -1.89
N GLY A 78 -10.12 34.42 -1.82
CA GLY A 78 -9.31 34.92 -2.94
C GLY A 78 -9.21 33.90 -4.09
N VAL A 79 -9.34 34.35 -5.34
CA VAL A 79 -9.10 33.52 -6.53
C VAL A 79 -7.63 33.09 -6.56
N ILE A 80 -7.39 31.78 -6.51
CA ILE A 80 -6.06 31.17 -6.51
C ILE A 80 -5.62 30.71 -7.92
N LEU A 81 -6.56 30.31 -8.77
CA LEU A 81 -6.32 29.91 -10.15
C LEU A 81 -7.35 30.58 -11.05
N GLU A 82 -6.87 31.26 -12.08
CA GLU A 82 -7.70 31.91 -13.08
C GLU A 82 -7.31 31.38 -14.46
N VAL A 83 -8.31 30.94 -15.22
CA VAL A 83 -8.17 30.45 -16.59
C VAL A 83 -9.07 31.31 -17.44
N ALA A 84 -8.51 32.02 -18.43
CA ALA A 84 -9.26 32.96 -19.26
C ALA A 84 -9.07 32.65 -20.76
N ASP A 85 -10.18 32.32 -21.42
CA ASP A 85 -10.31 32.05 -22.85
C ASP A 85 -9.30 31.01 -23.39
N VAL A 86 -8.92 30.05 -22.55
CA VAL A 86 -7.89 29.07 -22.89
C VAL A 86 -8.36 28.15 -24.00
N SER A 87 -7.58 28.14 -25.08
CA SER A 87 -7.81 27.30 -26.25
C SER A 87 -6.57 26.45 -26.53
N LYS A 88 -6.76 25.22 -26.99
CA LYS A 88 -5.66 24.32 -27.36
C LYS A 88 -6.03 23.53 -28.60
N ARG A 89 -5.20 23.65 -29.64
CA ARG A 89 -5.31 22.88 -30.88
C ARG A 89 -4.13 21.91 -31.01
N PHE A 90 -4.40 20.73 -31.54
CA PHE A 90 -3.40 19.74 -31.97
C PHE A 90 -3.62 19.45 -33.45
N GLY A 91 -2.81 20.06 -34.32
CA GLY A 91 -3.09 20.08 -35.75
C GLY A 91 -4.48 20.65 -36.02
N ALA A 92 -5.31 19.91 -36.74
CA ALA A 92 -6.69 20.29 -37.06
C ALA A 92 -7.68 20.14 -35.87
N LEU A 93 -7.33 19.39 -34.82
CA LEU A 93 -8.23 19.10 -33.71
C LEU A 93 -8.21 20.23 -32.67
N ALA A 94 -9.34 20.93 -32.51
CA ALA A 94 -9.56 21.87 -31.41
C ALA A 94 -9.95 21.12 -30.12
N ALA A 95 -8.96 20.78 -29.30
CA ALA A 95 -9.16 20.01 -28.07
C ALA A 95 -9.72 20.86 -26.91
N LEU A 96 -9.47 22.18 -26.91
CA LEU A 96 -10.10 23.15 -26.01
C LEU A 96 -10.45 24.41 -26.79
N THR A 97 -11.63 24.98 -26.53
CA THR A 97 -12.13 26.18 -27.20
C THR A 97 -12.64 27.18 -26.17
N ARG A 98 -11.88 28.26 -25.96
CA ARG A 98 -12.20 29.40 -25.07
C ARG A 98 -12.75 28.98 -23.70
N VAL A 99 -11.99 28.15 -22.99
CA VAL A 99 -12.37 27.70 -21.64
C VAL A 99 -11.99 28.79 -20.63
N SER A 100 -12.97 29.23 -19.85
CA SER A 100 -12.79 30.25 -18.80
C SER A 100 -13.40 29.80 -17.48
N PHE A 101 -12.64 29.88 -16.38
CA PHE A 101 -13.12 29.66 -15.02
C PHE A 101 -12.12 30.21 -13.98
N ALA A 102 -12.59 30.39 -12.76
CA ALA A 102 -11.78 30.75 -11.60
C ALA A 102 -12.00 29.73 -10.47
N VAL A 103 -10.95 29.49 -9.70
CA VAL A 103 -10.97 28.64 -8.49
C VAL A 103 -10.52 29.47 -7.31
N GLU A 104 -11.26 29.42 -6.22
CA GLU A 104 -10.92 30.11 -4.97
C GLU A 104 -10.00 29.28 -4.06
N ALA A 105 -9.22 29.96 -3.23
CA ALA A 105 -8.38 29.31 -2.23
C ALA A 105 -9.23 28.47 -1.26
N GLY A 106 -8.91 27.18 -1.14
CA GLY A 106 -9.62 26.22 -0.30
C GLY A 106 -10.85 25.56 -0.97
N GLN A 107 -11.20 25.96 -2.19
CA GLN A 107 -12.30 25.36 -2.94
C GLN A 107 -11.90 24.00 -3.52
N VAL A 108 -12.81 23.02 -3.44
CA VAL A 108 -12.74 21.79 -4.23
C VAL A 108 -13.49 22.01 -5.53
N PHE A 109 -12.76 22.16 -6.63
CA PHE A 109 -13.32 22.39 -7.98
C PHE A 109 -13.18 21.13 -8.84
N SER A 110 -14.23 20.77 -9.57
CA SER A 110 -14.27 19.56 -10.40
C SER A 110 -14.66 19.88 -11.84
N VAL A 111 -13.97 19.25 -12.80
CA VAL A 111 -14.28 19.31 -14.23
C VAL A 111 -14.79 17.95 -14.67
N ILE A 112 -16.06 17.89 -15.08
CA ILE A 112 -16.75 16.66 -15.49
C ILE A 112 -17.12 16.76 -16.98
N GLY A 113 -17.09 15.62 -17.68
CA GLY A 113 -17.46 15.55 -19.09
C GLY A 113 -17.15 14.18 -19.68
N PRO A 114 -17.66 13.85 -20.88
CA PRO A 114 -17.42 12.56 -21.52
C PRO A 114 -15.94 12.35 -21.89
N ASN A 115 -15.57 11.11 -22.23
CA ASN A 115 -14.23 10.81 -22.76
C ASN A 115 -13.99 11.61 -24.05
N GLY A 116 -12.80 12.20 -24.19
CA GLY A 116 -12.49 13.08 -25.32
C GLY A 116 -12.94 14.54 -25.17
N ALA A 117 -13.68 14.92 -24.13
CA ALA A 117 -14.14 16.31 -23.91
C ALA A 117 -13.02 17.33 -23.54
N GLY A 118 -11.75 16.98 -23.70
CA GLY A 118 -10.63 17.88 -23.43
C GLY A 118 -10.19 17.99 -21.97
N LYS A 119 -10.78 17.25 -21.01
CA LYS A 119 -10.40 17.32 -19.59
C LYS A 119 -8.90 17.14 -19.35
N SER A 120 -8.32 16.03 -19.83
CA SER A 120 -6.88 15.78 -19.68
C SER A 120 -6.04 16.86 -20.37
N THR A 121 -6.51 17.38 -21.52
CA THR A 121 -5.87 18.49 -22.22
C THR A 121 -5.87 19.77 -21.37
N LEU A 122 -6.99 20.10 -20.71
CA LEU A 122 -7.10 21.25 -19.82
C LEU A 122 -6.10 21.16 -18.67
N PHE A 123 -6.05 20.01 -17.98
CA PHE A 123 -5.09 19.79 -16.91
C PHE A 123 -3.64 19.84 -17.42
N ASN A 124 -3.36 19.34 -18.62
CA ASN A 124 -2.02 19.43 -19.23
C ASN A 124 -1.63 20.87 -19.56
N VAL A 125 -2.58 21.71 -19.97
CA VAL A 125 -2.32 23.13 -20.24
C VAL A 125 -2.08 23.89 -18.94
N VAL A 126 -2.95 23.73 -17.95
CA VAL A 126 -2.82 24.41 -16.65
C VAL A 126 -1.54 24.01 -15.91
N SER A 127 -1.11 22.74 -16.02
CA SER A 127 0.13 22.25 -15.40
C SER A 127 1.40 22.52 -16.21
N GLY A 128 1.31 23.20 -17.36
CA GLY A 128 2.46 23.56 -18.18
C GLY A 128 3.01 22.46 -19.09
N LEU A 129 2.38 21.28 -19.15
CA LEU A 129 2.80 20.19 -20.03
C LEU A 129 2.54 20.52 -21.51
N HIS A 130 1.54 21.36 -21.79
CA HIS A 130 1.28 21.91 -23.12
C HIS A 130 1.06 23.41 -23.02
N ALA A 131 1.76 24.19 -23.84
CA ALA A 131 1.43 25.60 -23.99
C ALA A 131 0.03 25.76 -24.62
N PRO A 132 -0.81 26.70 -24.15
CA PRO A 132 -2.08 27.01 -24.81
C PRO A 132 -1.82 27.60 -26.21
N SER A 133 -2.80 27.45 -27.10
CA SER A 133 -2.79 28.10 -28.42
C SER A 133 -3.30 29.55 -28.34
N ALA A 134 -4.15 29.86 -27.36
CA ALA A 134 -4.65 31.20 -27.03
C ALA A 134 -5.18 31.20 -25.58
N GLY A 135 -5.37 32.39 -25.01
CA GLY A 135 -5.84 32.58 -23.64
C GLY A 135 -4.71 32.59 -22.61
N THR A 136 -5.07 32.79 -21.34
CA THR A 136 -4.12 32.97 -20.24
C THR A 136 -4.48 32.09 -19.04
N VAL A 137 -3.44 31.72 -18.26
CA VAL A 137 -3.57 30.98 -17.00
C VAL A 137 -2.77 31.72 -15.95
N ARG A 138 -3.42 32.12 -14.85
CA ARG A 138 -2.78 32.79 -13.71
C ARG A 138 -2.93 31.98 -12.45
N PHE A 139 -1.87 31.90 -11.64
CA PHE A 139 -1.86 31.20 -10.36
C PHE A 139 -1.31 32.13 -9.28
N CYS A 140 -2.06 32.31 -8.18
CA CYS A 140 -1.77 33.29 -7.13
C CYS A 140 -1.52 34.70 -7.69
N GLY A 141 -2.25 35.11 -8.73
CA GLY A 141 -2.09 36.40 -9.41
C GLY A 141 -0.93 36.49 -10.40
N GLU A 142 -0.01 35.51 -10.41
CA GLU A 142 1.10 35.45 -11.37
C GLU A 142 0.68 34.78 -12.67
N ASP A 143 1.09 35.32 -13.81
CA ASP A 143 0.90 34.66 -15.10
C ASP A 143 1.81 33.42 -15.22
N ILE A 144 1.19 32.25 -15.41
CA ILE A 144 1.87 30.96 -15.61
C ILE A 144 1.63 30.39 -17.01
N THR A 145 1.11 31.20 -17.93
CA THR A 145 0.77 30.80 -19.30
C THR A 145 1.98 30.22 -20.02
N GLY A 146 1.88 28.97 -20.44
CA GLY A 146 2.92 28.30 -21.23
C GLY A 146 4.25 28.06 -20.50
N LEU A 147 4.33 28.32 -19.19
CA LEU A 147 5.52 27.97 -18.43
C LEU A 147 5.66 26.43 -18.38
N PRO A 148 6.89 25.89 -18.45
CA PRO A 148 7.12 24.45 -18.32
C PRO A 148 6.79 23.94 -16.90
N PRO A 149 6.47 22.64 -16.75
CA PRO A 149 5.92 22.07 -15.52
C PRO A 149 6.74 22.32 -14.26
N GLU A 150 8.07 22.30 -14.35
CA GLU A 150 8.97 22.54 -13.22
C GLU A 150 8.88 23.97 -12.68
N ARG A 151 8.62 24.96 -13.56
CA ARG A 151 8.42 26.36 -13.15
C ARG A 151 7.04 26.61 -12.57
N VAL A 152 6.03 25.88 -13.06
CA VAL A 152 4.67 25.90 -12.51
C VAL A 152 4.64 25.25 -11.12
N SER A 153 5.28 24.09 -10.97
CA SER A 153 5.38 23.34 -9.70
C SER A 153 6.11 24.13 -8.60
N ARG A 154 7.19 24.85 -8.96
CA ARG A 154 7.93 25.72 -8.03
C ARG A 154 7.09 26.87 -7.48
N ARG A 155 6.05 27.31 -8.19
CA ARG A 155 5.10 28.33 -7.70
C ARG A 155 4.06 27.76 -6.75
N GLY A 156 3.90 26.44 -6.72
CA GLY A 156 3.00 25.74 -5.80
C GLY A 156 1.90 24.92 -6.49
N LEU A 157 1.71 25.06 -7.80
CA LEU A 157 0.72 24.29 -8.54
C LEU A 157 1.29 22.91 -8.92
N ALA A 158 0.80 21.87 -8.25
CA ALA A 158 1.22 20.49 -8.49
C ALA A 158 0.13 19.69 -9.23
N LYS A 159 0.54 18.65 -9.95
CA LYS A 159 -0.33 17.73 -10.69
C LYS A 159 -0.12 16.31 -10.21
N THR A 160 -1.22 15.59 -9.99
CA THR A 160 -1.24 14.12 -9.88
C THR A 160 -1.56 13.50 -11.24
N PHE A 161 -1.10 12.28 -11.47
CA PHE A 161 -1.31 11.55 -12.73
C PHE A 161 -2.47 10.56 -12.60
N GLN A 162 -3.20 10.32 -13.69
CA GLN A 162 -4.36 9.40 -13.70
C GLN A 162 -3.98 7.96 -13.35
N ILE A 163 -2.79 7.55 -13.78
CA ILE A 163 -2.14 6.31 -13.35
C ILE A 163 -1.07 6.73 -12.36
N THR A 164 -1.05 6.11 -11.18
CA THR A 164 -0.03 6.35 -10.17
C THR A 164 1.36 6.18 -10.78
N ASN A 165 2.13 7.26 -10.85
CA ASN A 165 3.46 7.28 -11.42
C ASN A 165 4.45 7.63 -10.30
N ILE A 166 5.04 6.60 -9.71
CA ILE A 166 6.07 6.67 -8.67
C ILE A 166 7.41 6.23 -9.26
N PHE A 167 8.52 6.53 -8.59
CA PHE A 167 9.83 6.02 -8.96
C PHE A 167 10.05 4.65 -8.30
N PRO A 168 9.98 3.53 -9.04
CA PRO A 168 9.97 2.19 -8.45
C PRO A 168 11.34 1.72 -7.97
N GLU A 169 12.41 2.30 -8.51
CA GLU A 169 13.80 1.91 -8.20
C GLU A 169 14.35 2.54 -6.92
N ILE A 170 13.58 3.44 -6.29
CA ILE A 170 13.98 4.12 -5.06
C ILE A 170 12.92 3.92 -3.97
N SER A 171 13.34 4.01 -2.71
CA SER A 171 12.45 3.78 -1.57
C SER A 171 11.29 4.77 -1.51
N VAL A 172 10.25 4.45 -0.75
CA VAL A 172 9.14 5.38 -0.46
C VAL A 172 9.66 6.69 0.16
N LEU A 173 10.63 6.59 1.08
CA LEU A 173 11.27 7.75 1.69
C LEU A 173 11.99 8.60 0.65
N ASP A 174 12.71 7.97 -0.27
CA ASP A 174 13.43 8.68 -1.34
C ASP A 174 12.46 9.36 -2.32
N ASN A 175 11.34 8.71 -2.67
CA ASN A 175 10.28 9.30 -3.49
C ASN A 175 9.79 10.63 -2.88
N VAL A 176 9.51 10.64 -1.58
CA VAL A 176 9.07 11.85 -0.87
C VAL A 176 10.21 12.85 -0.69
N ARG A 177 11.42 12.39 -0.37
CA ARG A 177 12.59 13.24 -0.18
C ARG A 177 12.96 13.99 -1.45
N VAL A 178 13.02 13.32 -2.59
CA VAL A 178 13.35 13.95 -3.89
C VAL A 178 12.35 15.07 -4.20
N ALA A 179 11.06 14.83 -3.95
CA ALA A 179 10.03 15.85 -4.11
C ALA A 179 10.21 17.01 -3.11
N ALA A 180 10.50 16.74 -1.85
CA ALA A 180 10.72 17.77 -0.84
C ALA A 180 11.98 18.61 -1.14
N GLN A 181 13.08 17.98 -1.56
CA GLN A 181 14.33 18.64 -1.94
C GLN A 181 14.17 19.49 -3.21
N SER A 182 13.28 19.09 -4.13
CA SER A 182 12.93 19.89 -5.31
C SER A 182 12.28 21.24 -4.96
N ARG A 183 11.75 21.38 -3.75
CA ARG A 183 11.16 22.62 -3.22
C ARG A 183 12.13 23.44 -2.37
N ALA A 184 13.34 22.94 -2.11
CA ALA A 184 14.36 23.72 -1.41
C ALA A 184 14.82 24.90 -2.29
N PRO A 185 15.23 26.04 -1.69
CA PRO A 185 15.68 27.22 -2.43
C PRO A 185 16.86 26.97 -3.38
N GLU A 186 17.67 25.95 -3.07
CA GLU A 186 18.84 25.56 -3.86
C GLU A 186 18.53 24.58 -5.00
N SER A 187 17.28 24.15 -5.15
CA SER A 187 16.86 23.22 -6.19
C SER A 187 17.27 23.73 -7.58
N GLY A 188 17.98 22.90 -8.35
CA GLY A 188 18.50 23.26 -9.68
C GLY A 188 19.87 23.96 -9.65
N ARG A 189 20.49 24.12 -8.48
CA ARG A 189 21.90 24.54 -8.33
C ARG A 189 22.79 23.33 -8.05
N ALA A 190 24.10 23.48 -8.21
CA ALA A 190 25.08 22.42 -7.94
C ALA A 190 24.97 21.84 -6.51
N ALA A 191 24.61 22.68 -5.52
CA ALA A 191 24.38 22.25 -4.14
C ALA A 191 23.24 21.22 -4.01
N SER A 192 22.26 21.21 -4.92
CA SER A 192 21.14 20.26 -4.91
C SER A 192 21.50 18.85 -5.42
N LEU A 193 22.71 18.64 -5.93
CA LEU A 193 23.22 17.34 -6.37
C LEU A 193 23.44 16.37 -5.19
N TRP A 194 23.68 16.92 -3.99
CA TRP A 194 23.94 16.11 -2.79
C TRP A 194 22.67 15.92 -1.98
N ARG A 195 22.56 14.76 -1.32
CA ARG A 195 21.47 14.49 -0.37
C ARG A 195 21.53 15.50 0.77
N ARG A 196 20.39 16.12 1.09
CA ARG A 196 20.27 17.11 2.16
C ARG A 196 19.67 16.50 3.43
N PRO A 197 20.44 16.34 4.52
CA PRO A 197 19.94 15.76 5.77
C PRO A 197 18.80 16.58 6.41
N ASP A 198 18.76 17.88 6.16
CA ASP A 198 17.71 18.78 6.67
C ASP A 198 16.34 18.52 6.01
N VAL A 199 16.31 17.93 4.82
CA VAL A 199 15.07 17.56 4.11
C VAL A 199 14.57 16.17 4.55
N ASP A 200 15.48 15.29 5.00
CA ASP A 200 15.14 13.94 5.44
C ASP A 200 14.12 13.95 6.57
N GLY A 201 14.25 14.87 7.53
CA GLY A 201 13.30 14.99 8.65
C GLY A 201 11.88 15.34 8.18
N ALA A 202 11.75 16.25 7.21
CA ALA A 202 10.45 16.62 6.65
C ALA A 202 9.85 15.47 5.80
N ALA A 203 10.67 14.79 5.01
CA ALA A 203 10.23 13.63 4.24
C ALA A 203 9.79 12.48 5.16
N LEU A 204 10.55 12.22 6.22
CA LEU A 204 10.22 11.22 7.23
C LEU A 204 8.90 11.56 7.92
N ALA A 205 8.71 12.79 8.38
CA ALA A 205 7.45 13.22 9.02
C ALA A 205 6.22 13.06 8.09
N LEU A 206 6.38 13.42 6.81
CA LEU A 206 5.33 13.21 5.80
C LEU A 206 5.02 11.72 5.62
N THR A 207 6.04 10.87 5.46
CA THR A 207 5.82 9.42 5.32
C THR A 207 5.21 8.81 6.58
N GLN A 208 5.65 9.21 7.78
CA GLN A 208 5.12 8.72 9.06
C GLN A 208 3.64 9.05 9.26
N THR A 209 3.17 10.17 8.70
CA THR A 209 1.73 10.51 8.71
C THR A 209 0.88 9.42 8.04
N PHE A 210 1.46 8.67 7.09
CA PHE A 210 0.81 7.57 6.37
C PHE A 210 1.32 6.17 6.79
N GLY A 211 2.03 6.08 7.93
CA GLY A 211 2.59 4.81 8.44
C GLY A 211 4.07 4.58 8.13
N GLY A 212 4.71 5.40 7.31
CA GLY A 212 6.13 5.23 6.94
C GLY A 212 6.34 4.24 5.79
N SER A 213 7.61 3.90 5.50
CA SER A 213 7.97 2.96 4.43
C SER A 213 7.52 1.52 4.73
N ASP A 214 7.50 1.16 6.01
CA ASP A 214 7.26 -0.20 6.44
C ASP A 214 5.76 -0.45 6.70
N GLY A 215 4.95 0.60 6.61
CA GLY A 215 3.51 0.55 6.85
C GLY A 215 3.12 0.82 8.31
N ILE A 216 1.83 0.76 8.59
CA ILE A 216 1.26 1.28 9.84
C ILE A 216 1.62 0.36 11.01
N GLN A 217 2.48 0.85 11.92
CA GLN A 217 2.91 0.17 13.13
C GLN A 217 2.08 0.59 14.35
N GLY A 218 2.01 -0.31 15.34
CA GLY A 218 1.40 0.00 16.64
C GLY A 218 -0.09 0.24 16.55
N LEU A 219 -0.77 -0.48 15.65
CA LEU A 219 -2.23 -0.47 15.57
C LEU A 219 -2.79 -0.84 16.96
N PRO A 220 -3.65 0.01 17.55
CA PRO A 220 -4.18 -0.26 18.87
C PRO A 220 -4.99 -1.56 18.83
N ASP A 221 -4.89 -2.35 19.90
CA ASP A 221 -5.75 -3.53 20.04
C ASP A 221 -7.21 -3.09 19.98
N ALA A 222 -7.98 -3.72 19.10
CA ALA A 222 -9.38 -3.34 18.94
C ALA A 222 -10.19 -3.75 20.17
N THR A 223 -11.21 -2.94 20.46
CA THR A 223 -12.23 -3.24 21.45
C THR A 223 -13.45 -3.76 20.70
N LEU A 224 -13.81 -5.04 20.86
CA LEU A 224 -14.92 -5.64 20.11
C LEU A 224 -16.28 -5.07 20.57
N VAL A 225 -16.39 -4.86 21.88
CA VAL A 225 -17.54 -4.31 22.61
C VAL A 225 -16.95 -3.46 23.73
N PRO A 226 -17.54 -2.30 24.10
CA PRO A 226 -17.03 -1.50 25.22
C PRO A 226 -16.72 -2.39 26.44
N GLY A 227 -15.44 -2.41 26.86
CA GLY A 227 -14.96 -3.22 27.99
C GLY A 227 -14.28 -4.56 27.65
N VAL A 228 -14.39 -5.08 26.41
CA VAL A 228 -13.71 -6.31 25.98
C VAL A 228 -12.55 -5.99 25.04
N LEU A 229 -11.34 -5.93 25.62
CA LEU A 229 -10.09 -5.71 24.90
C LEU A 229 -9.59 -6.99 24.22
N ILE A 230 -9.22 -6.90 22.94
CA ILE A 230 -8.62 -8.00 22.18
C ILE A 230 -7.10 -7.84 22.17
N ASP A 231 -6.50 -7.97 23.34
CA ASP A 231 -5.07 -7.76 23.60
C ASP A 231 -4.25 -9.06 23.54
N THR A 232 -4.81 -10.16 24.05
CA THR A 232 -4.09 -11.44 24.16
C THR A 232 -4.16 -12.29 22.88
N PRO A 233 -3.11 -13.09 22.57
CA PRO A 233 -3.12 -14.01 21.43
C PRO A 233 -4.32 -14.97 21.42
N LEU A 234 -4.75 -15.41 22.60
CA LEU A 234 -5.91 -16.29 22.76
C LEU A 234 -7.22 -15.59 22.36
N ARG A 235 -7.42 -14.32 22.77
CA ARG A 235 -8.60 -13.54 22.36
C ARG A 235 -8.59 -13.24 20.86
N LYS A 236 -7.42 -12.95 20.29
CA LYS A 236 -7.23 -12.77 18.84
C LYS A 236 -7.58 -14.06 18.07
N TYR A 237 -7.18 -15.23 18.59
CA TYR A 237 -7.56 -16.52 18.02
C TYR A 237 -9.08 -16.74 18.03
N TYR A 238 -9.75 -16.53 19.18
CA TYR A 238 -11.20 -16.69 19.27
C TYR A 238 -11.96 -15.70 18.38
N LEU A 239 -11.47 -14.48 18.21
CA LEU A 239 -12.04 -13.52 17.26
C LEU A 239 -12.04 -14.09 15.83
N VAL A 240 -10.88 -14.57 15.36
CA VAL A 240 -10.74 -15.18 14.04
C VAL A 240 -11.63 -16.42 13.90
N LEU A 241 -11.71 -17.25 14.94
CA LEU A 241 -12.54 -18.45 14.94
C LEU A 241 -14.04 -18.13 14.86
N VAL A 242 -14.51 -17.17 15.64
CA VAL A 242 -15.90 -16.69 15.62
C VAL A 242 -16.23 -16.09 14.25
N TYR A 243 -15.33 -15.27 13.72
CA TYR A 243 -15.49 -14.71 12.38
C TYR A 243 -15.52 -15.79 11.29
N LEU A 244 -14.64 -16.80 11.35
CA LEU A 244 -14.64 -17.93 10.42
C LEU A 244 -15.97 -18.70 10.49
N ALA A 245 -16.46 -18.99 11.69
CA ALA A 245 -17.73 -19.67 11.89
C ALA A 245 -18.91 -18.85 11.36
N ALA A 246 -18.93 -17.54 11.63
CA ALA A 246 -19.95 -16.61 11.14
C ALA A 246 -19.91 -16.51 9.60
N ALA A 247 -18.74 -16.30 9.01
CA ALA A 247 -18.57 -16.24 7.56
C ALA A 247 -19.01 -17.55 6.89
N TYR A 248 -18.64 -18.71 7.45
CA TYR A 248 -19.08 -20.00 6.97
C TYR A 248 -20.61 -20.15 7.04
N ALA A 249 -21.22 -19.78 8.18
CA ALA A 249 -22.66 -19.84 8.35
C ALA A 249 -23.39 -18.91 7.36
N THR A 250 -22.92 -17.67 7.20
CA THR A 250 -23.45 -16.70 6.22
C THR A 250 -23.36 -17.26 4.81
N CYS A 251 -22.20 -17.78 4.39
CA CYS A 251 -22.03 -18.41 3.08
C CYS A 251 -22.98 -19.61 2.91
N ARG A 252 -23.14 -20.44 3.95
CA ARG A 252 -24.03 -21.61 3.92
C ARG A 252 -25.49 -21.20 3.76
N VAL A 253 -25.94 -20.14 4.43
CA VAL A 253 -27.29 -19.59 4.29
C VAL A 253 -27.48 -18.98 2.90
N VAL A 254 -26.54 -18.16 2.43
CA VAL A 254 -26.62 -17.49 1.11
C VAL A 254 -26.65 -18.52 -0.02
N VAL A 255 -25.78 -19.53 0.01
CA VAL A 255 -25.72 -20.57 -1.02
C VAL A 255 -26.96 -21.48 -0.99
N ALA A 256 -27.51 -21.75 0.20
CA ALA A 256 -28.73 -22.55 0.33
C ALA A 256 -30.01 -21.78 -0.05
N SER A 257 -29.97 -20.45 -0.03
CA SER A 257 -31.12 -19.60 -0.37
C SER A 257 -31.48 -19.64 -1.86
N HIS A 258 -32.66 -19.11 -2.21
CA HIS A 258 -33.05 -18.92 -3.61
C HIS A 258 -32.00 -18.12 -4.40
N PHE A 259 -31.40 -17.10 -3.78
CA PHE A 259 -30.33 -16.31 -4.38
C PHE A 259 -29.13 -17.19 -4.79
N GLY A 260 -28.71 -18.09 -3.91
CA GLY A 260 -27.64 -19.05 -4.19
C GLY A 260 -27.99 -20.04 -5.32
N ARG A 261 -29.24 -20.52 -5.36
CA ARG A 261 -29.71 -21.41 -6.45
C ARG A 261 -29.70 -20.71 -7.80
N VAL A 262 -30.10 -19.45 -7.86
CA VAL A 262 -30.03 -18.64 -9.09
C VAL A 262 -28.58 -18.41 -9.51
N LEU A 263 -27.65 -18.18 -8.56
CA LEU A 263 -26.22 -18.09 -8.88
C LEU A 263 -25.65 -19.39 -9.45
N VAL A 264 -26.07 -20.55 -8.94
CA VAL A 264 -25.69 -21.85 -9.52
C VAL A 264 -26.23 -21.97 -10.96
N ALA A 265 -27.48 -21.59 -11.20
CA ALA A 265 -28.05 -21.59 -12.54
C ALA A 265 -27.31 -20.64 -13.50
N ILE A 266 -26.95 -19.44 -13.04
CA ILE A 266 -26.14 -18.47 -13.80
C ILE A 266 -24.75 -19.06 -14.12
N ARG A 267 -24.13 -19.76 -13.17
CA ARG A 267 -22.82 -20.42 -13.36
C ARG A 267 -22.89 -21.54 -14.39
N GLU A 268 -23.98 -22.30 -14.44
CA GLU A 268 -24.15 -23.40 -15.40
C GLU A 268 -24.50 -22.88 -16.81
N ASN A 269 -25.43 -21.94 -16.91
CA ASN A 269 -25.82 -21.33 -18.18
C ASN A 269 -26.42 -19.93 -17.98
N GLU A 270 -25.60 -18.91 -18.20
CA GLU A 270 -25.97 -17.51 -18.00
C GLU A 270 -27.11 -17.06 -18.92
N ASP A 271 -27.07 -17.46 -20.19
CA ASP A 271 -28.09 -17.06 -21.17
C ASP A 271 -29.45 -17.66 -20.81
N ARG A 272 -29.49 -18.93 -20.39
CA ARG A 272 -30.72 -19.57 -19.91
C ARG A 272 -31.30 -18.84 -18.70
N ALA A 273 -30.46 -18.41 -17.75
CA ALA A 273 -30.93 -17.63 -16.61
C ALA A 273 -31.53 -16.27 -17.03
N ARG A 274 -30.97 -15.61 -18.06
CA ARG A 274 -31.54 -14.38 -18.63
C ARG A 274 -32.89 -14.64 -19.30
N PHE A 275 -33.04 -15.72 -20.07
CA PHE A 275 -34.31 -16.09 -20.70
C PHE A 275 -35.41 -16.47 -19.68
N LEU A 276 -35.03 -16.93 -18.49
CA LEU A 276 -35.95 -17.12 -17.36
C LEU A 276 -36.37 -15.82 -16.67
N GLY A 277 -35.86 -14.66 -17.11
CA GLY A 277 -36.21 -13.34 -16.58
C GLY A 277 -35.33 -12.85 -15.43
N TYR A 278 -34.26 -13.57 -15.07
CA TYR A 278 -33.36 -13.11 -14.00
C TYR A 278 -32.40 -12.02 -14.49
N ASN A 279 -32.30 -10.92 -13.73
CA ASN A 279 -31.29 -9.89 -13.98
C ASN A 279 -29.91 -10.35 -13.50
N VAL A 280 -29.18 -11.05 -14.37
CA VAL A 280 -27.87 -11.63 -14.06
C VAL A 280 -26.89 -10.62 -13.47
N GLN A 281 -26.87 -9.39 -13.99
CA GLN A 281 -25.97 -8.34 -13.52
C GLN A 281 -26.17 -8.05 -12.02
N ARG A 282 -27.41 -7.94 -11.56
CA ARG A 282 -27.72 -7.71 -10.13
C ARG A 282 -27.30 -8.88 -9.25
N TYR A 283 -27.48 -10.12 -9.69
CA TYR A 283 -27.05 -11.31 -8.94
C TYR A 283 -25.51 -11.38 -8.84
N LYS A 284 -24.79 -11.12 -9.95
CA LYS A 284 -23.32 -11.06 -9.93
C LYS A 284 -22.80 -9.93 -9.05
N MET A 285 -23.43 -8.75 -9.11
CA MET A 285 -23.09 -7.63 -8.22
C MET A 285 -23.35 -7.98 -6.75
N GLY A 286 -24.48 -8.61 -6.43
CA GLY A 286 -24.78 -9.06 -5.06
C GLY A 286 -23.77 -10.08 -4.54
N ALA A 287 -23.39 -11.06 -5.37
CA ALA A 287 -22.35 -12.02 -5.03
C ALA A 287 -21.01 -11.31 -4.77
N CYS A 288 -20.62 -10.37 -5.64
CA CYS A 288 -19.41 -9.57 -5.48
C CYS A 288 -19.43 -8.75 -4.19
N MET A 289 -20.57 -8.12 -3.84
CA MET A 289 -20.71 -7.32 -2.63
C MET A 289 -20.61 -8.17 -1.36
N ILE A 290 -21.26 -9.34 -1.33
CA ILE A 290 -21.19 -10.26 -0.19
C ILE A 290 -19.76 -10.77 -0.01
N SER A 291 -19.11 -11.20 -1.10
CA SER A 291 -17.70 -11.62 -1.06
C SER A 291 -16.79 -10.49 -0.60
N ALA A 292 -16.94 -9.27 -1.15
CA ALA A 292 -16.13 -8.12 -0.77
C ALA A 292 -16.33 -7.73 0.71
N LEU A 293 -17.55 -7.81 1.24
CA LEU A 293 -17.84 -7.55 2.64
C LEU A 293 -17.13 -8.57 3.53
N LEU A 294 -17.28 -9.87 3.23
CA LEU A 294 -16.62 -10.93 3.99
C LEU A 294 -15.10 -10.74 3.92
N THR A 295 -14.51 -10.72 2.73
CA THR A 295 -13.06 -10.53 2.55
C THR A 295 -12.55 -9.24 3.19
N GLY A 296 -13.30 -8.14 3.13
CA GLY A 296 -12.95 -6.87 3.76
C GLY A 296 -12.86 -6.96 5.28
N VAL A 297 -13.83 -7.62 5.93
CA VAL A 297 -13.78 -7.86 7.39
C VAL A 297 -12.62 -8.80 7.75
N GLY A 298 -12.39 -9.86 6.96
CA GLY A 298 -11.24 -10.75 7.15
C GLY A 298 -9.90 -10.01 7.03
N GLY A 299 -9.78 -9.13 6.03
CA GLY A 299 -8.64 -8.25 5.82
C GLY A 299 -8.44 -7.26 6.96
N ALA A 300 -9.51 -6.71 7.55
CA ALA A 300 -9.42 -5.81 8.71
C ALA A 300 -8.93 -6.52 9.98
N ILE A 301 -9.29 -7.80 10.16
CA ILE A 301 -8.83 -8.62 11.29
C ILE A 301 -7.33 -8.97 11.17
N TYR A 302 -6.79 -9.05 9.95
CA TYR A 302 -5.41 -9.49 9.74
C TYR A 302 -4.35 -8.57 10.39
N PRO A 303 -4.35 -7.24 10.18
CA PRO A 303 -3.43 -6.33 10.89
C PRO A 303 -3.63 -6.30 12.41
N MET A 304 -4.84 -6.55 12.91
CA MET A 304 -5.09 -6.65 14.36
C MET A 304 -4.36 -7.85 14.99
N ARG A 305 -4.24 -8.94 14.22
CA ARG A 305 -3.46 -10.12 14.62
C ARG A 305 -1.97 -9.79 14.69
N SER A 306 -1.47 -9.08 13.69
CA SER A 306 -0.03 -8.81 13.50
C SER A 306 0.46 -7.52 14.17
N ALA A 307 -0.45 -6.67 14.68
CA ALA A 307 -0.22 -5.31 15.18
C ALA A 307 0.51 -4.37 14.18
N PHE A 308 0.49 -4.75 12.90
CA PHE A 308 1.28 -4.15 11.85
C PHE A 308 0.60 -4.38 10.50
N ALA A 309 0.48 -3.32 9.68
CA ALA A 309 -0.05 -3.39 8.32
C ALA A 309 1.03 -2.94 7.33
N THR A 310 1.62 -3.90 6.60
CA THR A 310 2.63 -3.62 5.58
C THR A 310 2.02 -3.36 4.20
N PRO A 311 2.68 -2.58 3.34
CA PRO A 311 2.27 -2.42 1.94
C PRO A 311 2.23 -3.72 1.15
N ASP A 312 3.05 -4.72 1.53
CA ASP A 312 3.11 -6.03 0.85
C ASP A 312 1.76 -6.75 0.83
N LEU A 313 0.91 -6.51 1.83
CA LEU A 313 -0.45 -7.05 1.90
C LEU A 313 -1.35 -6.61 0.74
N MET A 314 -0.98 -5.52 0.05
CA MET A 314 -1.70 -4.99 -1.11
C MET A 314 -1.15 -5.50 -2.44
N LEU A 315 -0.06 -6.27 -2.44
CA LEU A 315 0.51 -6.84 -3.65
C LEU A 315 -0.44 -7.90 -4.23
N TRP A 316 -0.50 -7.95 -5.56
CA TRP A 316 -1.34 -8.92 -6.27
C TRP A 316 -0.93 -10.37 -5.98
N THR A 317 0.33 -10.62 -5.61
CA THR A 317 0.85 -11.94 -5.24
C THR A 317 0.11 -12.53 -4.05
N GLU A 318 -0.23 -11.70 -3.05
CA GLU A 318 -1.02 -12.11 -1.88
C GLU A 318 -2.43 -12.56 -2.30
N SER A 319 -3.03 -11.89 -3.29
CA SER A 319 -4.33 -12.30 -3.85
C SER A 319 -4.25 -13.66 -4.55
N GLY A 320 -3.11 -13.95 -5.19
CA GLY A 320 -2.84 -15.24 -5.82
C GLY A 320 -2.83 -16.39 -4.81
N GLU A 321 -2.25 -16.20 -3.63
CA GLU A 321 -2.20 -17.24 -2.58
C GLU A 321 -3.60 -17.65 -2.08
N PHE A 322 -4.53 -16.70 -1.96
CA PHE A 322 -5.92 -17.01 -1.60
C PHE A 322 -6.62 -17.84 -2.69
N ILE A 323 -6.40 -17.52 -3.96
CA ILE A 323 -6.96 -18.29 -5.09
C ILE A 323 -6.41 -19.72 -5.08
N ILE A 324 -5.09 -19.87 -4.89
CA ILE A 324 -4.43 -21.17 -4.80
C ILE A 324 -5.01 -22.00 -3.65
N SER A 325 -5.17 -21.39 -2.47
CA SER A 325 -5.76 -22.04 -1.30
C SER A 325 -7.18 -22.57 -1.58
N VAL A 326 -8.02 -21.77 -2.26
CA VAL A 326 -9.38 -22.17 -2.66
C VAL A 326 -9.36 -23.31 -3.69
N MET A 327 -8.47 -23.24 -4.68
CA MET A 327 -8.33 -24.27 -5.72
C MET A 327 -7.89 -25.61 -5.14
N ILE A 328 -6.87 -25.60 -4.27
CA ILE A 328 -6.39 -26.79 -3.56
C ILE A 328 -7.51 -27.41 -2.72
N GLY A 329 -8.27 -26.57 -2.01
CA GLY A 329 -9.38 -27.00 -1.18
C GLY A 329 -10.54 -27.64 -1.94
N GLY A 330 -10.84 -27.12 -3.14
CA GLY A 330 -11.88 -27.61 -4.04
C GLY A 330 -12.91 -26.54 -4.39
N LEU A 331 -12.90 -26.13 -5.66
CA LEU A 331 -13.80 -25.10 -6.21
C LEU A 331 -15.28 -25.52 -6.12
N GLY A 332 -16.11 -24.65 -5.55
CA GLY A 332 -17.55 -24.87 -5.41
C GLY A 332 -17.96 -25.60 -4.12
N THR A 333 -17.05 -25.79 -3.17
CA THR A 333 -17.38 -26.28 -1.82
C THR A 333 -17.16 -25.18 -0.78
N LEU A 334 -17.93 -25.18 0.31
CA LEU A 334 -17.74 -24.23 1.41
C LEU A 334 -16.62 -24.65 2.37
N VAL A 335 -16.40 -25.96 2.51
CA VAL A 335 -15.36 -26.51 3.40
C VAL A 335 -13.98 -26.50 2.74
N GLY A 336 -13.93 -26.55 1.41
CA GLY A 336 -12.68 -26.61 0.64
C GLY A 336 -11.73 -25.47 0.98
N PRO A 337 -12.12 -24.19 0.88
CA PRO A 337 -11.26 -23.05 1.21
C PRO A 337 -10.63 -23.12 2.60
N ILE A 338 -11.33 -23.69 3.59
CA ILE A 338 -10.81 -23.84 4.97
C ILE A 338 -9.68 -24.88 5.00
N ILE A 339 -9.91 -26.05 4.41
CA ILE A 339 -8.91 -27.12 4.33
C ILE A 339 -7.73 -26.69 3.47
N GLY A 340 -8.02 -26.10 2.31
CA GLY A 340 -7.01 -25.64 1.37
C GLY A 340 -6.15 -24.52 1.95
N GLY A 341 -6.73 -23.56 2.66
CA GLY A 341 -5.99 -22.52 3.38
C GLY A 341 -5.12 -23.07 4.51
N ALA A 342 -5.63 -24.00 5.32
CA ALA A 342 -4.84 -24.66 6.36
C ALA A 342 -3.66 -25.46 5.76
N PHE A 343 -3.94 -26.27 4.75
CA PHE A 343 -2.92 -27.07 4.05
C PHE A 343 -1.88 -26.18 3.38
N PHE A 344 -2.31 -25.17 2.62
CA PHE A 344 -1.42 -24.25 1.91
C PHE A 344 -0.53 -23.49 2.89
N THR A 345 -1.09 -23.00 4.00
CA THR A 345 -0.32 -22.29 5.03
C THR A 345 0.77 -23.17 5.64
N ILE A 346 0.43 -24.42 6.01
CA ILE A 346 1.39 -25.38 6.59
C ILE A 346 2.46 -25.75 5.56
N LEU A 347 2.05 -26.01 4.32
CA LEU A 347 2.96 -26.35 3.23
C LEU A 347 3.92 -25.19 2.95
N ARG A 348 3.41 -23.97 2.81
CA ARG A 348 4.21 -22.76 2.56
C ARG A 348 5.23 -22.55 3.68
N ASP A 349 4.78 -22.60 4.94
CA ASP A 349 5.64 -22.40 6.13
C ASP A 349 6.75 -23.45 6.24
N LYS A 350 6.42 -24.73 6.01
CA LYS A 350 7.41 -25.81 6.05
C LYS A 350 8.40 -25.74 4.89
N VAL A 351 7.93 -25.50 3.67
CA VAL A 351 8.81 -25.45 2.50
C VAL A 351 9.69 -24.21 2.54
N SER A 352 9.15 -23.04 2.90
CA SER A 352 9.94 -21.80 3.01
C SER A 352 11.01 -21.87 4.09
N SER A 353 10.81 -22.69 5.13
CA SER A 353 11.83 -22.91 6.17
C SER A 353 13.05 -23.71 5.72
N VAL A 354 12.96 -24.41 4.58
CA VAL A 354 14.00 -25.31 4.06
C VAL A 354 14.58 -24.83 2.73
N VAL A 355 13.76 -24.19 1.89
CA VAL A 355 14.09 -23.89 0.49
C VAL A 355 13.76 -22.44 0.14
N ASP A 356 14.74 -21.69 -0.35
CA ASP A 356 14.56 -20.28 -0.76
C ASP A 356 13.63 -20.12 -1.97
N TRP A 357 13.65 -21.09 -2.90
CA TRP A 357 12.80 -21.11 -4.10
C TRP A 357 11.43 -21.77 -3.87
N TYR A 358 10.86 -21.64 -2.67
CA TYR A 358 9.62 -22.30 -2.26
C TYR A 358 8.43 -22.07 -3.22
N PHE A 359 8.37 -20.93 -3.93
CA PHE A 359 7.32 -20.66 -4.92
C PHE A 359 7.31 -21.68 -6.07
N ILE A 360 8.47 -22.20 -6.50
CA ILE A 360 8.54 -23.23 -7.54
C ILE A 360 7.99 -24.55 -7.01
N VAL A 361 8.30 -24.91 -5.76
CA VAL A 361 7.75 -26.11 -5.10
C VAL A 361 6.23 -26.00 -4.99
N ILE A 362 5.72 -24.87 -4.48
CA ILE A 362 4.28 -24.61 -4.35
C ILE A 362 3.60 -24.69 -5.71
N GLY A 363 4.17 -24.07 -6.74
CA GLY A 363 3.66 -24.14 -8.11
C GLY A 363 3.60 -25.57 -8.64
N GLY A 364 4.65 -26.37 -8.40
CA GLY A 364 4.67 -27.79 -8.75
C GLY A 364 3.58 -28.60 -8.03
N VAL A 365 3.43 -28.40 -6.71
CA VAL A 365 2.36 -29.05 -5.93
C VAL A 365 0.99 -28.64 -6.44
N LEU A 366 0.78 -27.37 -6.77
CA LEU A 366 -0.47 -26.88 -7.36
C LEU A 366 -0.78 -27.56 -8.70
N ILE A 367 0.21 -27.67 -9.60
CA ILE A 367 0.04 -28.35 -10.88
C ILE A 367 -0.37 -29.81 -10.67
N VAL A 368 0.29 -30.52 -9.76
CA VAL A 368 -0.06 -31.91 -9.41
C VAL A 368 -1.48 -31.99 -8.87
N ILE A 369 -1.87 -31.12 -7.95
CA ILE A 369 -3.23 -31.12 -7.38
C ILE A 369 -4.27 -30.82 -8.46
N VAL A 370 -4.04 -29.83 -9.33
CA VAL A 370 -5.00 -29.49 -10.39
C VAL A 370 -5.13 -30.61 -11.43
N LEU A 371 -4.03 -31.26 -11.81
CA LEU A 371 -4.02 -32.34 -12.80
C LEU A 371 -4.66 -33.62 -12.27
N PHE A 372 -4.30 -34.04 -11.05
CA PHE A 372 -4.71 -35.34 -10.50
C PHE A 372 -5.93 -35.24 -9.59
N MET A 373 -6.25 -34.06 -9.07
CA MET A 373 -7.36 -33.81 -8.15
C MET A 373 -8.19 -32.60 -8.61
N PRO A 374 -8.89 -32.68 -9.77
CA PRO A 374 -9.62 -31.55 -10.34
C PRO A 374 -10.78 -31.00 -9.48
N ARG A 375 -11.17 -31.73 -8.42
CA ARG A 375 -12.15 -31.30 -7.41
C ARG A 375 -11.50 -30.83 -6.09
N GLY A 376 -10.18 -30.69 -6.06
CA GLY A 376 -9.38 -30.38 -4.87
C GLY A 376 -9.29 -31.54 -3.87
N LEU A 377 -8.71 -31.26 -2.70
CA LEU A 377 -8.46 -32.23 -1.62
C LEU A 377 -9.75 -32.92 -1.11
N LEU A 378 -10.90 -32.24 -1.16
CA LEU A 378 -12.19 -32.83 -0.78
C LEU A 378 -12.68 -33.91 -1.77
N GLY A 379 -12.17 -33.92 -3.01
CA GLY A 379 -12.47 -34.93 -4.01
C GLY A 379 -11.98 -36.34 -3.65
N LEU A 380 -10.97 -36.47 -2.78
CA LEU A 380 -10.45 -37.77 -2.33
C LEU A 380 -11.52 -38.63 -1.64
N ARG A 381 -12.44 -38.01 -0.89
CA ARG A 381 -13.49 -38.74 -0.16
C ARG A 381 -14.43 -39.51 -1.10
N GLN A 382 -14.66 -39.00 -2.31
CA GLN A 382 -15.48 -39.68 -3.32
C GLN A 382 -14.73 -40.84 -4.03
N LEU A 383 -13.40 -40.77 -4.11
CA LEU A 383 -12.57 -41.85 -4.65
C LEU A 383 -12.49 -43.05 -3.69
N PHE A 384 -12.39 -42.81 -2.38
CA PHE A 384 -12.35 -43.89 -1.38
C PHE A 384 -13.73 -44.42 -0.99
N GLY A 385 -14.81 -43.65 -1.14
CA GLY A 385 -16.18 -44.07 -0.79
C GLY A 385 -16.87 -44.99 -1.80
N ARG A 386 -16.31 -45.20 -3.00
CA ARG A 386 -16.96 -45.99 -4.07
C ARG A 386 -16.56 -47.47 -4.13
N ARG A 387 -15.67 -47.95 -3.26
CA ARG A 387 -15.20 -49.35 -3.25
C ARG A 387 -15.96 -50.31 -2.33
N SER A 388 -16.92 -49.86 -1.52
CA SER A 388 -17.62 -50.74 -0.55
C SER A 388 -19.05 -51.18 -0.94
N GLY A 389 -19.47 -50.99 -2.20
CA GLY A 389 -20.86 -51.25 -2.65
C GLY A 389 -21.04 -52.23 -3.81
N ARG A 390 -20.00 -52.97 -4.23
CA ARG A 390 -20.11 -54.05 -5.22
C ARG A 390 -19.46 -55.32 -4.69
N ALA A 391 -20.07 -55.86 -3.65
CA ALA A 391 -19.89 -57.24 -3.19
C ALA A 391 -21.15 -57.63 -2.42
N ALA A 392 -22.25 -57.86 -3.14
CA ALA A 392 -23.37 -58.67 -2.71
C ALA A 392 -24.08 -59.17 -3.97
N ALA A 393 -24.31 -60.48 -3.96
CA ALA A 393 -24.87 -61.32 -5.00
C ALA A 393 -26.29 -60.90 -5.41
#